data_AF-A0A061NLT5-F1
#
_entry.id   AF-A0A061NLT5-F1
#
_cell.length_a   1.000
_cell.length_b   1.000
_cell.length_c   1.000
_cell.angle_alpha   90.00
_cell.angle_beta   90.00
_cell.angle_gamma   90.00
#
_symmetry.space_group_name_H-M   'P 1'
#
loop_
_entity.id
_entity.type
_entity.pdbx_description
1 polymer ?
#
loop_
_entity_poly.entity_id
_entity_poly.type
_entity_poly.pdbx_seq_one_letter_code
_entity_poly.pdbx_strand_id
1 'polypeptide(L)'
;MTENQYISVLQQHLKDIPAHEQEEFINDYKEHFVLGMEEGRSEEEIADRLGPPEKTAKEIRAQYQLTAAEQKPTYKSVSKAVFAAVSLGLFNLIFILGPLLALISIPIALLITAGTLVISPLLLLIQEGIGQSYWNKGFLMIGYVGVGLLLGIGTMKLIQWMYSLILRYVKFNLRMVRSESK
;
A
#
# COMPACT_ATOMS: atom_id res chain seq x y z
N MET A 1 -19.86 21.48 -20.35
CA MET A 1 -20.05 20.32 -21.26
C MET A 1 -21.46 19.78 -21.02
N THR A 2 -22.09 19.23 -22.05
CA THR A 2 -23.45 18.66 -21.92
C THR A 2 -23.42 17.26 -21.30
N GLU A 3 -24.57 16.77 -20.82
CA GLU A 3 -24.71 15.41 -20.27
C GLU A 3 -24.19 14.37 -21.26
N ASN A 4 -24.66 14.43 -22.51
CA ASN A 4 -24.28 13.49 -23.56
C ASN A 4 -22.77 13.47 -23.82
N GLN A 5 -22.12 14.64 -23.76
CA GLN A 5 -20.67 14.74 -23.92
C GLN A 5 -19.94 14.12 -22.72
N TYR A 6 -20.38 14.43 -21.50
CA TYR A 6 -19.81 13.90 -20.27
C TYR A 6 -19.89 12.36 -20.24
N ILE A 7 -21.09 11.83 -20.51
CA ILE A 7 -21.37 10.39 -20.52
C ILE A 7 -20.58 9.69 -21.63
N SER A 8 -20.47 10.28 -22.82
CA SER A 8 -19.69 9.68 -23.92
C SER A 8 -18.20 9.53 -23.55
N VAL A 9 -17.60 10.56 -22.96
CA VAL A 9 -16.21 10.51 -22.49
C VAL A 9 -16.05 9.48 -21.37
N LEU A 10 -16.97 9.47 -20.40
CA LEU A 10 -16.97 8.50 -19.31
C LEU A 10 -17.03 7.05 -19.83
N GLN A 11 -17.95 6.75 -20.76
CA GLN A 11 -18.06 5.44 -21.41
C GLN A 11 -16.76 5.03 -22.11
N GLN A 12 -16.13 5.97 -22.82
CA GLN A 12 -14.88 5.70 -23.53
C GLN A 12 -13.75 5.29 -22.57
N HIS A 13 -13.71 5.87 -21.37
CA HIS A 13 -12.70 5.57 -20.36
C HIS A 13 -12.99 4.34 -19.50
N LEU A 14 -14.24 3.85 -19.48
CA LEU A 14 -14.66 2.66 -18.71
C LEU A 14 -14.69 1.34 -19.51
N LYS A 15 -14.18 1.32 -20.75
CA LYS A 15 -14.22 0.13 -21.64
C LYS A 15 -13.61 -1.16 -21.07
N ASP A 16 -12.75 -1.06 -20.07
CA ASP A 16 -12.10 -2.21 -19.42
C ASP A 16 -12.97 -2.86 -18.32
N ILE A 17 -14.12 -2.26 -18.00
CA ILE A 17 -15.12 -2.76 -17.05
C ILE A 17 -16.16 -3.57 -17.85
N PRO A 18 -16.67 -4.70 -17.32
CA PRO A 18 -17.76 -5.44 -17.96
C PRO A 18 -18.97 -4.55 -18.26
N ALA A 19 -19.59 -4.72 -19.43
CA ALA A 19 -20.66 -3.84 -19.92
C ALA A 19 -21.83 -3.65 -18.94
N HIS A 20 -22.21 -4.70 -18.21
CA HIS A 20 -23.29 -4.62 -17.22
C HIS A 20 -22.97 -3.70 -16.03
N GLU A 21 -21.74 -3.75 -15.50
CA GLU A 21 -21.31 -2.85 -14.42
C GLU A 21 -21.05 -1.43 -14.95
N GLN A 22 -20.55 -1.33 -16.18
CA GLN A 22 -20.39 -0.03 -16.84
C GLN A 22 -21.74 0.69 -16.94
N GLU A 23 -22.81 -0.02 -17.32
CA GLU A 23 -24.15 0.56 -17.44
C GLU A 23 -24.69 1.06 -16.09
N GLU A 24 -24.44 0.33 -15.01
CA GLU A 24 -24.76 0.75 -13.64
C GLU A 24 -24.09 2.08 -13.29
N PHE A 25 -22.76 2.18 -13.45
CA PHE A 25 -22.03 3.43 -13.21
C PHE A 25 -22.52 4.58 -14.11
N ILE A 26 -22.90 4.30 -15.36
CA ILE A 26 -23.41 5.33 -16.28
C ILE A 26 -24.77 5.84 -15.81
N ASN A 27 -25.65 4.95 -15.38
CA ASN A 27 -26.99 5.30 -14.95
C ASN A 27 -26.97 6.13 -13.68
N ASP A 28 -26.08 5.83 -12.73
CA ASP A 28 -25.88 6.65 -11.51
C ASP A 28 -25.52 8.11 -11.88
N TYR A 29 -24.64 8.29 -12.86
CA TYR A 29 -24.25 9.64 -13.30
C TYR A 29 -25.35 10.35 -14.07
N LYS A 30 -26.14 9.63 -14.88
CA LYS A 30 -27.31 10.22 -15.54
C LYS A 30 -28.34 10.69 -14.51
N GLU A 31 -28.57 9.91 -13.45
CA GLU A 31 -29.46 10.30 -12.36
C GLU A 31 -28.97 11.58 -11.66
N HIS A 32 -27.66 11.74 -11.48
CA HIS A 32 -27.08 13.00 -10.99
C HIS A 32 -27.37 14.21 -11.89
N PHE A 33 -27.34 14.04 -13.22
CA PHE A 33 -27.73 15.10 -14.14
C PHE A 33 -29.22 15.42 -14.04
N VAL A 34 -30.09 14.40 -13.99
CA VAL A 34 -31.54 14.57 -13.82
C VAL A 34 -31.85 15.36 -12.54
N LEU A 35 -31.29 14.94 -11.40
CA LEU A 35 -31.51 15.60 -10.11
C LEU A 35 -30.99 17.05 -10.12
N GLY A 36 -29.82 17.30 -10.72
CA GLY A 36 -29.27 18.65 -10.83
C GLY A 36 -30.14 19.57 -11.69
N MET A 37 -30.77 19.04 -12.74
CA MET A 37 -31.70 19.78 -13.58
C MET A 37 -33.03 20.05 -12.88
N GLU A 38 -33.54 19.11 -12.07
CA GLU A 38 -34.71 19.32 -11.22
C GLU A 38 -34.47 20.41 -10.16
N GLU A 39 -33.22 20.55 -9.68
CA GLU A 39 -32.78 21.65 -8.81
C GLU A 39 -32.59 22.99 -9.55
N GLY A 40 -32.87 23.03 -10.86
CA GLY A 40 -32.79 24.25 -11.69
C GLY A 40 -31.38 24.60 -12.17
N ARG A 41 -30.42 23.67 -12.11
CA ARG A 41 -29.05 23.90 -12.63
C ARG A 41 -28.96 23.58 -14.12
N SER A 42 -28.02 24.24 -14.79
CA SER A 42 -27.67 23.91 -16.18
C SER A 42 -26.80 22.65 -16.23
N GLU A 43 -26.85 21.92 -17.36
CA GLU A 43 -25.97 20.77 -17.59
C GLU A 43 -24.49 21.13 -17.44
N GLU A 44 -24.08 22.33 -17.90
CA GLU A 44 -22.68 22.75 -17.76
C GLU A 44 -22.27 22.93 -16.31
N GLU A 45 -23.14 23.49 -15.47
CA GLU A 45 -22.86 23.68 -14.03
C GLU A 45 -22.77 22.32 -13.32
N ILE A 46 -23.64 21.37 -13.67
CA ILE A 46 -23.62 20.02 -13.11
C ILE A 46 -22.31 19.32 -13.49
N ALA A 47 -21.92 19.38 -14.77
CA ALA A 47 -20.69 18.78 -15.25
C ALA A 47 -19.44 19.41 -14.59
N ASP A 48 -19.43 20.72 -14.38
CA ASP A 48 -18.32 21.41 -13.71
C ASP A 48 -18.20 20.99 -12.24
N ARG A 49 -19.34 20.77 -11.56
CA ARG A 49 -19.38 20.24 -10.18
C ARG A 49 -18.93 18.79 -10.10
N LEU A 50 -19.31 17.95 -11.06
CA LEU A 50 -18.85 16.56 -11.15
C LEU A 50 -17.35 16.47 -11.47
N GLY A 51 -16.80 17.52 -12.10
CA GLY A 51 -15.40 17.60 -12.47
C GLY A 51 -15.08 16.90 -13.80
N PRO A 52 -13.80 16.75 -14.17
CA PRO A 52 -13.44 16.17 -15.46
C PRO A 52 -13.82 14.68 -15.55
N PRO A 53 -14.58 14.25 -16.58
CA PRO A 53 -15.05 12.87 -16.72
C PRO A 53 -13.90 11.85 -16.80
N GLU A 54 -12.71 12.24 -17.27
CA GLU A 54 -11.52 11.39 -17.29
C GLU A 54 -10.98 11.07 -15.89
N LYS A 55 -11.13 12.02 -14.95
CA LYS A 55 -10.73 11.83 -13.56
C LYS A 55 -11.75 10.92 -12.87
N THR A 56 -13.03 11.18 -13.06
CA THR A 56 -14.13 10.35 -12.57
C THR A 56 -14.02 8.90 -13.06
N ALA A 57 -13.68 8.69 -14.33
CA ALA A 57 -13.47 7.35 -14.87
C ALA A 57 -12.30 6.60 -14.19
N LYS A 58 -11.23 7.31 -13.81
CA LYS A 58 -10.11 6.71 -13.06
C LYS A 58 -10.53 6.29 -11.65
N GLU A 59 -11.34 7.11 -10.98
CA GLU A 59 -11.88 6.82 -9.65
C GLU A 59 -12.76 5.56 -9.68
N ILE A 60 -13.71 5.50 -10.62
CA ILE A 60 -14.59 4.34 -10.83
C ILE A 60 -13.77 3.07 -11.11
N ARG A 61 -12.78 3.13 -12.01
CA ARG A 61 -11.95 1.96 -12.34
C ARG A 61 -11.14 1.45 -11.15
N ALA A 62 -10.70 2.35 -10.29
CA ALA A 62 -9.95 1.93 -9.10
C ALA A 62 -10.87 1.32 -8.04
N GLN A 63 -12.04 1.92 -7.82
CA GLN A 63 -13.05 1.37 -6.93
C GLN A 63 -13.46 -0.04 -7.39
N TYR A 64 -13.70 -0.20 -8.69
CA TYR A 64 -13.98 -1.50 -9.29
C TYR A 64 -12.87 -2.53 -9.00
N GLN A 65 -11.61 -2.15 -9.18
CA GLN A 65 -10.46 -3.03 -8.92
C GLN A 65 -10.29 -3.39 -7.45
N LEU A 66 -10.60 -2.46 -6.54
CA LEU A 66 -10.62 -2.71 -5.09
C LEU A 66 -11.72 -3.73 -4.73
N THR A 67 -12.95 -3.49 -5.16
CA THR A 67 -14.08 -4.40 -4.91
C THR A 67 -13.86 -5.79 -5.54
N ALA A 68 -13.29 -5.85 -6.74
CA ALA A 68 -12.94 -7.13 -7.36
C ALA A 68 -11.89 -7.91 -6.57
N ALA A 69 -10.93 -7.22 -5.94
CA ALA A 69 -9.93 -7.85 -5.08
C ALA A 69 -10.50 -8.33 -3.74
N GLU A 70 -11.51 -7.64 -3.19
CA GLU A 70 -12.23 -8.07 -1.98
C GLU A 70 -13.08 -9.32 -2.22
N GLN A 71 -13.82 -9.36 -3.34
CA GLN A 71 -14.68 -10.50 -3.66
C GLN A 71 -13.88 -11.74 -4.07
N LYS A 72 -12.79 -11.57 -4.82
CA LYS A 72 -11.91 -12.66 -5.30
C LYS A 72 -10.44 -12.28 -5.12
N PRO A 73 -9.88 -12.46 -3.91
CA PRO A 73 -8.48 -12.14 -3.64
C PRO A 73 -7.56 -13.12 -4.38
N THR A 74 -6.87 -12.64 -5.40
CA THR A 74 -5.89 -13.37 -6.20
C THR A 74 -4.70 -12.43 -6.45
N TYR A 75 -3.51 -12.97 -6.68
CA TYR A 75 -2.30 -12.18 -6.98
C TYR A 75 -2.56 -11.08 -8.04
N LYS A 76 -3.30 -11.41 -9.10
CA LYS A 76 -3.64 -10.49 -10.20
C LYS A 76 -4.66 -9.41 -9.81
N SER A 77 -5.65 -9.71 -8.95
CA SER A 77 -6.64 -8.72 -8.53
C SER A 77 -6.07 -7.77 -7.48
N VAL A 78 -5.27 -8.30 -6.53
CA VAL A 78 -4.59 -7.51 -5.51
C VAL A 78 -3.55 -6.55 -6.13
N SER A 79 -2.73 -7.03 -7.08
CA SER A 79 -1.75 -6.16 -7.76
C SER A 79 -2.39 -5.03 -8.57
N LYS A 80 -3.51 -5.32 -9.26
CA LYS A 80 -4.31 -4.29 -9.95
C LYS A 80 -4.89 -3.26 -8.99
N ALA A 81 -5.50 -3.70 -7.89
CA ALA A 81 -6.03 -2.83 -6.85
C ALA A 81 -4.96 -1.92 -6.23
N VAL A 82 -3.77 -2.47 -5.94
CA VAL A 82 -2.63 -1.69 -5.45
C VAL A 82 -2.19 -0.65 -6.48
N PHE A 83 -2.04 -1.03 -7.75
CA PHE A 83 -1.63 -0.10 -8.81
C PHE A 83 -2.67 1.00 -9.06
N ALA A 84 -3.96 0.68 -8.99
CA ALA A 84 -5.05 1.64 -9.12
C ALA A 84 -5.10 2.62 -7.93
N ALA A 85 -4.92 2.13 -6.70
CA ALA A 85 -4.81 2.96 -5.51
C ALA A 85 -3.60 3.91 -5.58
N VAL A 86 -2.46 3.44 -6.09
CA VAL A 86 -1.26 4.25 -6.32
C VAL A 86 -1.50 5.32 -7.39
N SER A 87 -2.17 4.98 -8.49
CA SER A 87 -2.41 5.88 -9.64
C SER A 87 -3.41 7.00 -9.37
N LEU A 88 -4.24 6.88 -8.33
CA LEU A 88 -5.26 7.84 -7.96
C LEU A 88 -4.75 9.11 -7.25
N GLY A 89 -3.44 9.20 -6.96
CA GLY A 89 -2.89 10.39 -6.28
C GLY A 89 -3.18 10.39 -4.78
N LEU A 90 -2.95 9.26 -4.11
CA LEU A 90 -2.80 9.21 -2.67
C LEU A 90 -1.52 9.97 -2.26
N PHE A 91 -1.60 11.27 -2.00
CA PHE A 91 -0.56 11.98 -1.21
C PHE A 91 -0.31 11.28 0.15
N ASN A 92 -1.31 10.49 0.60
CA ASN A 92 -1.28 9.63 1.77
C ASN A 92 -0.46 8.33 1.59
N LEU A 93 -0.13 7.92 0.35
CA LEU A 93 0.62 6.69 0.12
C LEU A 93 2.08 6.85 0.52
N ILE A 94 2.76 7.96 0.24
CA ILE A 94 4.14 8.15 0.71
C ILE A 94 4.18 8.23 2.25
N PHE A 95 3.19 8.87 2.86
CA PHE A 95 3.05 8.97 4.32
C PHE A 95 2.67 7.66 5.01
N ILE A 96 2.01 6.71 4.33
CA ILE A 96 1.64 5.40 4.89
C ILE A 96 2.65 4.32 4.48
N LEU A 97 3.01 4.28 3.20
CA LEU A 97 3.94 3.32 2.59
C LEU A 97 5.38 3.56 3.05
N GLY A 98 5.82 4.81 3.21
CA GLY A 98 7.17 5.12 3.71
C GLY A 98 7.42 4.49 5.08
N PRO A 99 6.61 4.81 6.10
CA PRO A 99 6.69 4.17 7.41
C PRO A 99 6.48 2.66 7.35
N LEU A 100 5.57 2.14 6.52
CA LEU A 100 5.34 0.70 6.38
C LEU A 100 6.56 -0.04 5.81
N LEU A 101 7.19 0.52 4.76
CA LEU A 101 8.40 -0.02 4.18
C LEU A 101 9.54 0.01 5.20
N ALA A 102 9.71 1.12 5.94
CA ALA A 102 10.68 1.20 7.02
C ALA A 102 10.40 0.16 8.13
N LEU A 103 9.12 -0.08 8.45
CA LEU A 103 8.69 -1.05 9.46
C LEU A 103 9.10 -2.49 9.09
N ILE A 104 9.16 -2.80 7.80
CA ILE A 104 9.52 -4.14 7.31
C ILE A 104 11.02 -4.23 7.01
N SER A 105 11.61 -3.18 6.42
CA SER A 105 12.99 -3.20 5.96
C SER A 105 13.99 -3.15 7.10
N ILE A 106 13.71 -2.38 8.16
CA ILE A 106 14.62 -2.21 9.31
C ILE A 106 14.89 -3.56 10.01
N PRO A 107 13.86 -4.34 10.41
CA PRO A 107 14.10 -5.64 11.04
C PRO A 107 14.84 -6.63 10.13
N ILE A 108 14.51 -6.65 8.84
CA ILE A 108 15.17 -7.54 7.87
C ILE A 108 16.66 -7.18 7.76
N ALA A 109 16.99 -5.91 7.59
CA ALA A 109 18.38 -5.44 7.50
C ALA A 109 19.17 -5.77 8.77
N LEU A 110 18.56 -5.57 9.94
CA LEU A 110 19.19 -5.92 11.22
C LEU A 110 19.40 -7.43 11.36
N LEU A 111 18.44 -8.27 10.95
CA LEU A 111 18.60 -9.73 10.99
C LEU A 111 19.70 -10.22 10.02
N ILE A 112 19.77 -9.66 8.81
CA ILE A 112 20.85 -9.97 7.86
C ILE A 112 22.20 -9.56 8.44
N THR A 113 22.28 -8.39 9.07
CA THR A 113 23.50 -7.90 9.70
C THR A 113 23.91 -8.79 10.87
N ALA A 114 22.97 -9.15 11.74
CA ALA A 114 23.19 -10.10 12.84
C ALA A 114 23.70 -11.44 12.34
N GLY A 115 23.04 -12.02 11.33
CA GLY A 115 23.46 -13.28 10.71
C GLY A 115 24.86 -13.19 10.11
N THR A 116 25.16 -12.10 9.41
CA THR A 116 26.49 -11.86 8.83
C THR A 116 27.58 -11.79 9.91
N LEU A 117 27.32 -11.10 11.02
CA LEU A 117 28.25 -11.02 12.15
C LEU A 117 28.47 -12.39 12.82
N VAL A 118 27.41 -13.18 13.00
CA VAL A 118 27.52 -14.54 13.57
C VAL A 118 28.28 -15.49 12.63
N ILE A 119 28.08 -15.38 11.32
CA ILE A 119 28.75 -16.22 10.31
C ILE A 119 30.17 -15.72 10.02
N SER A 120 30.51 -14.48 10.38
CA SER A 120 31.80 -13.86 10.07
C SER A 120 33.06 -14.66 10.46
N PRO A 121 33.12 -15.42 11.57
CA PRO A 121 34.29 -16.24 11.88
C PRO A 121 34.53 -17.33 10.82
N LEU A 122 33.45 -17.92 10.29
CA LEU A 122 33.53 -18.92 9.22
C LEU A 122 33.98 -18.30 7.91
N LEU A 123 33.52 -17.08 7.59
CA LEU A 123 33.98 -16.35 6.39
C LEU A 123 35.48 -16.02 6.48
N LEU A 124 35.95 -15.56 7.64
CA LEU A 124 37.36 -15.30 7.89
C LEU A 124 38.21 -16.57 7.81
N LEU A 125 37.67 -17.69 8.29
CA LEU A 125 38.33 -19.00 8.20
C LEU A 125 38.53 -19.43 6.75
N ILE A 126 37.52 -19.25 5.90
CA ILE A 126 37.59 -19.58 4.47
C ILE A 126 38.59 -18.65 3.75
N GLN A 127 38.61 -17.36 4.10
CA GLN A 127 39.44 -16.37 3.44
C GLN A 127 40.94 -16.50 3.79
N GLU A 128 41.25 -16.67 5.08
CA GLU A 128 42.64 -16.63 5.57
C GLU A 128 43.23 -18.01 5.85
N GLY A 129 42.39 -19.05 5.90
CA GLY A 129 42.80 -20.38 6.32
C GLY A 129 43.14 -20.47 7.81
N ILE A 130 43.51 -21.67 8.27
CA ILE A 130 43.94 -21.87 9.66
C ILE A 130 45.42 -21.51 9.77
N GLY A 131 45.70 -20.34 10.35
CA GLY A 131 47.06 -19.84 10.55
C GLY A 131 47.16 -18.79 11.68
N GLN A 132 48.37 -18.31 11.95
CA GLN A 132 48.63 -17.31 13.01
C GLN A 132 47.77 -16.03 12.85
N SER A 133 47.54 -15.57 11.61
CA SER A 133 46.66 -14.43 11.32
C SER A 133 45.22 -14.64 11.83
N TYR A 134 44.68 -15.84 11.61
CA TYR A 134 43.34 -16.22 12.05
C TYR A 134 43.26 -16.28 13.58
N TRP A 135 44.25 -16.90 14.24
CA TRP A 135 44.30 -16.99 15.70
C TRP A 135 44.41 -15.63 16.39
N ASN A 136 45.17 -14.70 15.81
CA ASN A 136 45.30 -13.34 16.34
C ASN A 136 43.96 -12.56 16.32
N LYS A 137 42.98 -12.97 15.51
CA LYS A 137 41.63 -12.37 15.44
C LYS A 137 40.61 -13.04 16.35
N GLY A 138 41.02 -14.01 17.18
CA GLY A 138 40.15 -14.77 18.08
C GLY A 138 39.22 -13.89 18.93
N PHE A 139 39.78 -12.87 19.60
CA PHE A 139 38.99 -11.96 20.42
C PHE A 139 37.94 -11.19 19.61
N LEU A 140 38.31 -10.74 18.41
CA LEU A 140 37.43 -10.00 17.51
C LEU A 140 36.31 -10.88 16.95
N MET A 141 36.58 -12.16 16.64
CA MET A 141 35.58 -13.14 16.21
C MET A 141 34.54 -13.42 17.31
N ILE A 142 34.98 -13.60 18.55
CA ILE A 142 34.07 -13.72 19.70
C ILE A 142 33.21 -12.45 19.84
N GLY A 143 33.83 -11.28 19.64
CA GLY A 143 33.13 -9.99 19.61
C GLY A 143 32.03 -9.93 18.55
N TYR A 144 32.32 -10.33 17.31
CA TYR A 144 31.31 -10.35 16.23
C TYR A 144 30.15 -11.29 16.52
N VAL A 145 30.42 -12.50 17.01
CA VAL A 145 29.35 -13.43 17.39
C VAL A 145 28.50 -12.85 18.52
N GLY A 146 29.14 -12.30 19.56
CA GLY A 146 28.45 -11.70 20.69
C GLY A 146 27.54 -10.53 20.27
N VAL A 147 28.07 -9.59 19.48
CA VAL A 147 27.31 -8.45 18.97
C VAL A 147 26.19 -8.92 18.03
N GLY A 148 26.46 -9.89 17.15
CA GLY A 148 25.48 -10.45 16.24
C GLY A 148 24.29 -11.08 16.97
N LEU A 149 24.55 -11.87 18.02
CA LEU A 149 23.50 -12.47 18.85
C LEU A 149 22.69 -11.41 19.61
N LEU A 150 23.36 -10.43 20.23
CA LEU A 150 22.68 -9.32 20.93
C LEU A 150 21.80 -8.51 19.98
N LEU A 151 22.30 -8.21 18.77
CA LEU A 151 21.56 -7.49 17.74
C LEU A 151 20.37 -8.31 17.25
N GLY A 152 20.53 -9.62 17.07
CA GLY A 152 19.43 -10.53 16.74
C GLY A 152 18.32 -10.53 17.79
N ILE A 153 18.67 -10.70 19.07
CA ILE A 153 17.71 -10.67 20.19
C ILE A 153 17.02 -9.29 20.29
N GLY A 154 17.81 -8.21 20.17
CA GLY A 154 17.29 -6.84 20.15
C GLY A 154 16.28 -6.63 19.02
N THR A 155 16.57 -7.17 17.83
CA THR A 155 15.68 -7.09 16.67
C THR A 155 14.39 -7.86 16.89
N MET A 156 14.43 -9.04 17.52
CA MET A 156 13.20 -9.80 17.84
C MET A 156 12.30 -9.01 18.81
N LYS A 157 12.87 -8.36 19.83
CA LYS A 157 12.11 -7.46 20.72
C LYS A 157 11.56 -6.25 19.97
N LEU A 158 12.34 -5.67 19.07
CA LEU A 158 11.91 -4.56 18.23
C LEU A 158 10.68 -4.94 17.38
N ILE A 159 10.69 -6.12 16.75
CA ILE A 159 9.56 -6.63 15.96
C ILE A 159 8.30 -6.76 16.83
N GLN A 160 8.41 -7.32 18.03
CA GLN A 160 7.27 -7.43 18.96
C GLN A 160 6.71 -6.05 19.33
N TRP A 161 7.58 -5.09 19.60
CA TRP A 161 7.18 -3.71 19.90
C TRP A 161 6.47 -3.06 18.70
N MET A 162 7.01 -3.21 17.49
CA MET A 162 6.41 -2.70 16.24
C MET A 162 5.02 -3.31 16.00
N TYR A 163 4.87 -4.62 16.18
CA TYR A 163 3.57 -5.29 16.08
C TYR A 163 2.54 -4.70 17.06
N SER A 164 2.98 -4.37 18.28
CA SER A 164 2.12 -3.73 19.27
C SER A 164 1.64 -2.33 18.84
N LEU A 165 2.47 -1.55 18.14
CA LEU A 165 2.10 -0.24 17.61
C LEU A 165 1.05 -0.36 16.50
N ILE A 166 1.23 -1.31 15.57
CA ILE A 166 0.26 -1.57 14.50
C ILE A 166 -1.09 -1.94 15.10
N LEU A 167 -1.11 -2.86 16.07
CA LEU A 167 -2.35 -3.26 16.74
C LEU A 167 -3.03 -2.09 17.45
N ARG A 168 -2.26 -1.18 18.08
CA ARG A 168 -2.80 0.03 18.69
C ARG A 168 -3.41 0.97 17.65
N TYR A 169 -2.73 1.17 16.52
CA TYR A 169 -3.23 2.00 15.43
C TYR A 169 -4.52 1.44 14.83
N VAL A 170 -4.57 0.15 14.52
CA VAL A 170 -5.78 -0.50 13.98
C VAL A 170 -6.93 -0.41 14.98
N LYS A 171 -6.67 -0.68 16.28
CA LYS A 171 -7.70 -0.55 17.33
C LYS A 171 -8.19 0.88 17.49
N PHE A 172 -7.33 1.88 17.34
CA PHE A 172 -7.72 3.29 17.38
C PHE A 172 -8.61 3.65 16.18
N ASN A 173 -8.22 3.25 14.98
CA ASN A 173 -9.00 3.50 13.75
C ASN A 173 -10.40 2.87 13.82
N LEU A 174 -10.49 1.60 14.26
CA LEU A 174 -11.76 0.90 14.43
C LEU A 174 -12.68 1.54 15.49
N ARG A 175 -12.13 2.23 16.50
CA ARG A 175 -12.93 2.95 17.51
C ARG A 175 -13.51 4.25 16.96
N MET A 176 -12.77 4.97 16.12
CA MET A 176 -13.22 6.22 15.51
C MET A 176 -14.41 5.97 14.57
N VAL A 177 -14.30 5.00 13.67
CA VAL A 177 -15.38 4.63 12.72
C VAL A 177 -16.65 4.20 13.46
N ARG A 178 -16.52 3.55 14.62
CA ARG A 178 -17.67 3.13 15.44
C ARG A 178 -18.28 4.25 16.28
N SER A 179 -17.55 5.34 16.48
CA SER A 179 -17.99 6.52 17.24
C SER A 179 -18.82 7.50 16.39
N GLU A 180 -18.63 7.50 15.06
CA GLU A 180 -19.41 8.33 14.13
C GLU A 180 -20.76 7.70 13.73
N SER A 181 -20.99 6.44 14.13
CA SER A 181 -22.22 5.67 13.86
C SER A 181 -23.28 5.81 14.99
N LYS A 182 -23.15 6.79 15.89
CA LYS A 182 -24.14 7.11 16.94
C LYS A 182 -24.47 8.59 16.94
#